data_AF-A0A7R9WK70-F1
#
_entry.id   AF-A0A7R9WK70-F1
#
_cell.length_a   1.000
_cell.length_b   1.000
_cell.length_c   1.000
_cell.angle_alpha   90.00
_cell.angle_beta   90.00
_cell.angle_gamma   90.00
#
_symmetry.space_group_name_H-M   'P 1'
#
loop_
_entity.id
_entity.type
_entity.pdbx_description
1 polymer ?
#
loop_
_entity_poly.entity_id
_entity_poly.type
_entity_poly.pdbx_seq_one_letter_code
_entity_poly.pdbx_strand_id
1 'polypeptide(L)'
;GMIPESTISAVPEVVHADSIESEPDTALLSETVVLKLNGGLGTGMGLDKAKSLLKVKGDDTFLDLTAKQVMAMRKNYGFNVKFMLMNSFSTSEDTLAFLGEKYPELAKEDGLEMLQNKVPKLDATTYEPAVCESNPQNEWCPPGHGDLYAALVGSGSLDSLLAGGYKYMFVSNSDNLGATLDLKILTHFAKTDSSFMMECCERTEADKKGGHLCIRNKDNQLILRESAMCAEEDEPAF
;
A
#
# COMPACT_ATOMS: atom_id res chain seq x y z
N GLY A 1 -13.64 -6.30 -12.58
CA GLY A 1 -14.24 -7.42 -13.32
C GLY A 1 -14.43 -8.57 -12.36
N MET A 2 -15.52 -9.32 -12.48
CA MET A 2 -15.83 -10.42 -11.56
C MET A 2 -14.89 -11.60 -11.78
N ILE A 3 -14.54 -12.31 -10.71
CA ILE A 3 -13.76 -13.54 -10.71
C ILE A 3 -14.62 -14.65 -10.09
N PRO A 4 -15.35 -15.42 -10.91
CA PRO A 4 -16.22 -16.48 -10.42
C PRO A 4 -15.43 -17.57 -9.70
N GLU A 5 -16.00 -18.15 -8.65
CA GLU A 5 -15.40 -19.26 -7.88
C GLU A 5 -15.01 -20.43 -8.79
N SER A 6 -15.84 -20.74 -9.79
CA SER A 6 -15.57 -21.80 -10.78
C SER A 6 -14.31 -21.59 -11.64
N THR A 7 -13.75 -20.38 -11.66
CA THR A 7 -12.56 -20.04 -12.47
C THR A 7 -11.25 -20.10 -11.70
N ILE A 8 -11.32 -20.36 -10.40
CA ILE A 8 -10.17 -20.36 -9.49
C ILE A 8 -10.05 -21.67 -8.72
N SER A 9 -8.88 -21.87 -8.11
CA SER A 9 -8.59 -22.93 -7.16
C SER A 9 -7.85 -22.33 -5.95
N ALA A 10 -7.95 -22.98 -4.79
CA ALA A 10 -7.20 -22.59 -3.61
C ALA A 10 -5.67 -22.71 -3.84
N VAL A 11 -4.90 -21.84 -3.21
CA VAL A 11 -3.42 -21.97 -3.17
C VAL A 11 -3.08 -23.04 -2.15
N PRO A 12 -2.42 -24.15 -2.54
CA PRO A 12 -2.24 -25.29 -1.63
C PRO A 12 -1.19 -25.02 -0.54
N GLU A 13 -0.10 -24.32 -0.87
CA GLU A 13 0.98 -24.02 0.05
C GLU A 13 1.69 -22.73 -0.38
N VAL A 14 2.15 -21.97 0.62
CA VAL A 14 3.03 -20.79 0.46
C VAL A 14 4.18 -20.91 1.45
N VAL A 15 5.32 -20.29 1.14
CA VAL A 15 6.48 -20.27 2.04
C VAL A 15 6.11 -19.51 3.31
N HIS A 16 6.27 -20.16 4.47
CA HIS A 16 6.02 -19.52 5.76
C HIS A 16 7.21 -18.61 6.13
N ALA A 17 6.93 -17.39 6.59
CA ALA A 17 7.99 -16.41 6.92
C ALA A 17 9.00 -16.97 7.94
N ASP A 18 8.54 -17.70 8.95
CA ASP A 18 9.42 -18.32 9.97
C ASP A 18 10.36 -19.41 9.42
N SER A 19 10.05 -19.97 8.23
CA SER A 19 10.93 -20.94 7.56
C SER A 19 12.05 -20.28 6.74
N ILE A 20 12.06 -18.94 6.64
CA ILE A 20 13.09 -18.20 5.92
C ILE A 20 14.39 -18.22 6.73
N GLU A 21 15.37 -18.99 6.25
CA GLU A 21 16.69 -19.13 6.86
C GLU A 21 17.71 -18.08 6.38
N SER A 22 17.27 -17.06 5.64
CA SER A 22 18.20 -16.03 5.14
C SER A 22 18.73 -15.15 6.26
N GLU A 23 20.06 -15.12 6.40
CA GLU A 23 20.75 -14.17 7.28
C GLU A 23 20.49 -12.73 6.82
N PRO A 24 20.04 -11.81 7.70
CA PRO A 24 19.78 -10.42 7.38
C PRO A 24 20.98 -9.70 6.74
N ASP A 25 20.80 -9.16 5.53
CA ASP A 25 21.77 -8.29 4.87
C ASP A 25 21.34 -6.81 4.94
N THR A 26 22.03 -6.04 5.78
CA THR A 26 21.74 -4.61 5.95
C THR A 26 22.17 -3.76 4.76
N ALA A 27 23.05 -4.26 3.87
CA ALA A 27 23.47 -3.51 2.68
C ALA A 27 22.30 -3.23 1.74
N LEU A 28 21.31 -4.14 1.70
CA LEU A 28 20.10 -4.01 0.88
C LEU A 28 19.24 -2.80 1.27
N LEU A 29 19.38 -2.28 2.49
CA LEU A 29 18.66 -1.09 2.94
C LEU A 29 19.00 0.15 2.11
N SER A 30 20.22 0.24 1.58
CA SER A 30 20.63 1.35 0.72
C SER A 30 19.94 1.34 -0.65
N GLU A 31 19.43 0.16 -1.07
CA GLU A 31 18.73 -0.05 -2.33
C GLU A 31 17.21 -0.19 -2.13
N THR A 32 16.70 0.06 -0.92
CA THR A 32 15.29 -0.19 -0.57
C THR A 32 14.53 1.09 -0.24
N VAL A 33 13.31 1.19 -0.78
CA VAL A 33 12.32 2.22 -0.47
C VAL A 33 11.23 1.63 0.41
N VAL A 34 10.86 2.33 1.49
CA VAL A 34 9.64 2.05 2.26
C VAL A 34 8.55 3.02 1.83
N LEU A 35 7.47 2.51 1.25
CA LEU A 35 6.32 3.30 0.82
C LEU A 35 5.08 2.92 1.63
N LYS A 36 4.42 3.90 2.23
CA LYS A 36 3.10 3.70 2.86
C LYS A 36 1.99 4.26 1.98
N LEU A 37 0.97 3.44 1.73
CA LEU A 37 -0.25 3.83 1.05
C LEU A 37 -1.10 4.68 1.99
N ASN A 38 -1.29 5.96 1.65
CA ASN A 38 -1.92 6.97 2.51
C ASN A 38 -2.98 7.79 1.75
N GLY A 39 -3.49 7.30 0.62
CA GLY A 39 -4.52 7.98 -0.18
C GLY A 39 -5.94 7.86 0.36
N GLY A 40 -6.17 6.98 1.35
CA GLY A 40 -7.48 6.64 1.88
C GLY A 40 -7.97 7.61 2.95
N LEU A 41 -9.24 8.02 2.83
CA LEU A 41 -9.92 8.81 3.85
C LEU A 41 -10.49 7.94 4.97
N GLY A 42 -10.54 8.51 6.18
CA GLY A 42 -11.20 7.92 7.34
C GLY A 42 -12.72 8.10 7.36
N THR A 43 -13.39 8.28 6.21
CA THR A 43 -14.83 8.64 6.15
C THR A 43 -15.72 7.59 6.82
N GLY A 44 -15.43 6.30 6.65
CA GLY A 44 -16.13 5.21 7.34
C GLY A 44 -15.96 5.22 8.87
N MET A 45 -15.03 6.02 9.38
CA MET A 45 -14.75 6.23 10.80
C MET A 45 -15.09 7.66 11.26
N GLY A 46 -15.81 8.44 10.43
CA GLY A 46 -16.26 9.80 10.77
C GLY A 46 -15.17 10.88 10.69
N LEU A 47 -14.09 10.64 9.94
CA LEU A 47 -13.02 11.61 9.74
C LEU A 47 -12.93 12.02 8.26
N ASP A 48 -13.10 13.33 8.00
CA ASP A 48 -12.90 13.94 6.67
C ASP A 48 -11.42 14.29 6.42
N LYS A 49 -10.51 13.41 6.85
CA LYS A 49 -9.04 13.56 6.72
C LYS A 49 -8.40 12.20 6.44
N ALA A 50 -7.09 12.21 6.19
CA ALA A 50 -6.29 10.99 6.03
C ALA A 50 -6.50 10.05 7.21
N LYS A 51 -6.80 8.77 6.92
CA LYS A 51 -7.01 7.75 7.97
C LYS A 51 -5.78 7.62 8.88
N SER A 52 -4.58 7.89 8.36
CA SER A 52 -3.33 7.81 9.10
C SER A 52 -3.22 8.84 10.25
N LEU A 53 -4.05 9.88 10.26
CA LEU A 53 -4.10 10.89 11.32
C LEU A 53 -5.02 10.50 12.49
N LEU A 54 -5.66 9.34 12.44
CA LEU A 54 -6.41 8.80 13.57
C LEU A 54 -5.46 8.39 14.70
N LYS A 55 -5.81 8.76 15.93
CA LYS A 55 -5.10 8.35 17.15
C LYS A 55 -5.25 6.85 17.37
N VAL A 56 -4.15 6.19 17.69
CA VAL A 56 -4.06 4.73 17.91
C VAL A 56 -3.67 4.43 19.36
N LYS A 57 -2.63 5.08 19.88
CA LYS A 57 -2.13 4.83 21.24
C LYS A 57 -1.76 6.14 21.94
N GLY A 58 -2.53 6.48 22.98
CA GLY A 58 -2.41 7.80 23.59
C GLY A 58 -2.69 8.90 22.57
N ASP A 59 -1.74 9.80 22.38
CA ASP A 59 -1.82 10.86 21.38
C ASP A 59 -1.13 10.52 20.05
N ASP A 60 -0.54 9.33 19.93
CA ASP A 60 0.11 8.90 18.69
C ASP A 60 -0.91 8.40 17.68
N THR A 61 -0.83 8.97 16.48
CA THR A 61 -1.57 8.56 15.29
C THR A 61 -0.88 7.40 14.56
N PHE A 62 -1.52 6.82 13.54
CA PHE A 62 -0.83 5.87 12.66
C PHE A 62 0.41 6.49 12.00
N LEU A 63 0.32 7.76 11.60
CA LEU A 63 1.42 8.48 10.98
C LEU A 63 2.54 8.79 11.98
N ASP A 64 2.21 9.12 13.25
CA ASP A 64 3.22 9.23 14.32
C ASP A 64 4.01 7.93 14.46
N LEU A 65 3.32 6.80 14.56
CA LEU A 65 3.95 5.50 14.78
C LEU A 65 4.77 5.07 13.57
N THR A 66 4.28 5.34 12.35
CA THR A 66 5.04 5.13 11.10
C THR A 66 6.32 5.95 11.08
N ALA A 67 6.24 7.26 11.38
CA ALA A 67 7.42 8.14 11.42
C ALA A 67 8.43 7.65 12.46
N LYS A 68 7.97 7.27 13.66
CA LYS A 68 8.83 6.71 14.72
C LYS A 68 9.49 5.40 14.30
N GLN A 69 8.77 4.51 13.62
CA GLN A 69 9.30 3.24 13.09
C GLN A 69 10.42 3.50 12.07
N VAL A 70 10.22 4.42 11.13
CA VAL A 70 11.23 4.79 10.13
C VAL A 70 12.48 5.38 10.81
N MET A 71 12.30 6.34 11.72
CA MET A 71 13.43 6.93 12.46
C MET A 71 14.18 5.91 13.30
N ALA A 72 13.46 5.00 13.97
CA ALA A 72 14.06 3.93 14.76
C ALA A 72 14.86 2.96 13.87
N MET A 73 14.31 2.56 12.71
CA MET A 73 15.00 1.71 11.74
C MET A 73 16.29 2.36 11.25
N ARG A 74 16.24 3.65 10.86
CA ARG A 74 17.43 4.39 10.43
C ARG A 74 18.50 4.46 11.52
N LYS A 75 18.09 4.71 12.77
CA LYS A 75 18.99 4.73 13.92
C LYS A 75 19.61 3.36 14.20
N ASN A 76 18.81 2.29 14.16
CA ASN A 76 19.24 0.94 14.53
C ASN A 76 20.21 0.35 13.50
N TYR A 77 19.99 0.61 12.21
CA TYR A 77 20.83 0.06 11.14
C TYR A 77 21.91 1.04 10.66
N GLY A 78 21.83 2.33 11.00
CA GLY A 78 22.77 3.34 10.53
C GLY A 78 22.62 3.70 9.04
N PHE A 79 21.50 3.33 8.42
CA PHE A 79 21.19 3.63 7.02
C PHE A 79 20.05 4.64 6.92
N ASN A 80 20.18 5.58 5.99
CA ASN A 80 19.08 6.50 5.66
C ASN A 80 18.11 5.84 4.68
N VAL A 81 17.32 4.87 5.16
CA VAL A 81 16.32 4.17 4.33
C VAL A 81 15.33 5.18 3.76
N LYS A 82 15.10 5.12 2.44
CA LYS A 82 14.19 6.04 1.75
C LYS A 82 12.76 5.79 2.22
N PHE A 83 12.07 6.85 2.61
CA PHE A 83 10.68 6.79 3.04
C PHE A 83 9.80 7.62 2.12
N MET A 84 8.67 7.05 1.71
CA MET A 84 7.70 7.68 0.82
C MET A 84 6.27 7.45 1.29
N LEU A 85 5.40 8.39 0.97
CA LEU A 85 3.97 8.36 1.20
C LEU A 85 3.25 8.51 -0.13
N MET A 86 2.37 7.56 -0.44
CA MET A 86 1.45 7.71 -1.56
C MET A 86 0.17 8.39 -1.07
N ASN A 87 0.10 9.70 -1.26
CA ASN A 87 -1.03 10.54 -0.86
C ASN A 87 -2.04 10.68 -2.00
N SER A 88 -3.26 11.11 -1.66
CA SER A 88 -4.26 11.56 -2.62
C SER A 88 -4.45 13.07 -2.52
N PHE A 89 -5.18 13.64 -3.47
CA PHE A 89 -5.63 15.02 -3.41
C PHE A 89 -6.46 15.34 -2.15
N SER A 90 -6.99 14.33 -1.46
CA SER A 90 -7.74 14.48 -0.21
C SER A 90 -6.90 14.27 1.05
N THR A 91 -5.66 13.78 0.93
CA THR A 91 -4.81 13.42 2.07
C THR A 91 -3.42 14.07 2.06
N SER A 92 -3.10 14.85 1.02
CA SER A 92 -1.78 15.48 0.87
C SER A 92 -1.56 16.59 1.89
N GLU A 93 -2.44 17.60 1.90
CA GLU A 93 -2.27 18.82 2.69
C GLU A 93 -2.19 18.54 4.20
N ASP A 94 -3.11 17.73 4.71
CA ASP A 94 -3.17 17.35 6.13
C ASP A 94 -2.00 16.47 6.54
N THR A 95 -1.56 15.54 5.69
CA THR A 95 -0.37 14.72 5.93
C THR A 95 0.90 15.57 6.00
N LEU A 96 1.10 16.46 5.02
CA LEU A 96 2.30 17.31 4.96
C LEU A 96 2.32 18.36 6.08
N ALA A 97 1.18 18.95 6.42
CA ALA A 97 1.08 19.87 7.56
C ALA A 97 1.46 19.16 8.87
N PHE A 98 0.92 17.96 9.08
CA PHE A 98 1.23 17.16 10.26
C PHE A 98 2.71 16.81 10.36
N LEU A 99 3.32 16.33 9.27
CA LEU A 99 4.75 16.00 9.25
C LEU A 99 5.62 17.25 9.39
N GLY A 100 5.26 18.37 8.77
CA GLY A 100 5.98 19.63 8.89
C GLY A 100 6.02 20.15 10.32
N GLU A 101 4.93 19.99 11.07
CA GLU A 101 4.86 20.41 12.48
C GLU A 101 5.60 19.47 13.42
N LYS A 102 5.36 18.16 13.33
CA LYS A 102 5.88 17.18 14.31
C LYS A 102 7.21 16.52 13.91
N TYR A 103 7.45 16.34 12.62
CA TYR A 103 8.58 15.59 12.07
C TYR A 103 9.28 16.35 10.93
N PRO A 104 9.73 17.59 11.17
CA PRO A 104 10.20 18.50 10.11
C PRO A 104 11.37 17.96 9.30
N GLU A 105 12.20 17.09 9.89
CA GLU A 105 13.33 16.47 9.17
C GLU A 105 12.86 15.43 8.14
N LEU A 106 11.80 14.66 8.44
CA LEU A 106 11.17 13.78 7.45
C LEU A 106 10.46 14.60 6.38
N ALA A 107 9.74 15.66 6.78
CA ALA A 107 8.96 16.50 5.88
C ALA A 107 9.80 17.21 4.80
N LYS A 108 11.10 17.43 5.06
CA LYS A 108 12.05 18.04 4.13
C LYS A 108 12.68 17.04 3.15
N GLU A 109 12.40 15.75 3.26
CA GLU A 109 13.02 14.76 2.39
C GLU A 109 12.48 14.86 0.97
N ASP A 110 13.40 15.00 0.02
CA ASP A 110 13.07 15.02 -1.39
C ASP A 110 12.31 13.76 -1.78
N GLY A 111 11.17 13.90 -2.46
CA GLY A 111 10.36 12.77 -2.89
C GLY A 111 9.67 12.00 -1.76
N LEU A 112 9.50 12.60 -0.58
CA LEU A 112 8.65 12.05 0.49
C LEU A 112 7.23 11.77 -0.02
N GLU A 113 6.65 12.69 -0.78
CA GLU A 113 5.30 12.54 -1.31
C GLU A 113 5.32 12.05 -2.75
N MET A 114 4.49 11.05 -3.02
CA MET A 114 4.02 10.70 -4.35
C MET A 114 2.49 10.87 -4.37
N LEU A 115 2.00 11.72 -5.27
CA LEU A 115 0.56 11.87 -5.46
C LEU A 115 0.04 10.78 -6.39
N GLN A 116 -0.98 10.05 -5.93
CA GLN A 116 -1.74 9.15 -6.77
C GLN A 116 -2.65 9.94 -7.73
N ASN A 117 -3.04 9.30 -8.83
CA ASN A 117 -3.94 9.86 -9.81
C ASN A 117 -5.36 10.06 -9.23
N LYS A 118 -6.17 10.81 -9.97
CA LYS A 118 -7.62 10.87 -9.78
C LYS A 118 -8.32 10.55 -11.09
N VAL A 119 -9.45 9.86 -11.01
CA VAL A 119 -10.27 9.50 -12.16
C VAL A 119 -11.69 10.05 -11.97
N PRO A 120 -12.39 10.41 -13.05
CA PRO A 120 -13.78 10.82 -12.94
C PRO A 120 -14.64 9.61 -12.55
N LYS A 121 -15.60 9.83 -11.66
CA LYS A 121 -16.70 8.89 -11.46
C LYS A 121 -17.56 8.92 -12.71
N LEU A 122 -18.06 7.77 -13.12
CA LEU A 122 -18.92 7.64 -14.28
C LEU A 122 -20.37 7.43 -13.84
N ASP A 123 -21.30 8.01 -14.58
CA ASP A 123 -22.70 7.65 -14.46
C ASP A 123 -22.89 6.18 -14.86
N ALA A 124 -23.58 5.41 -14.02
CA ALA A 124 -23.67 3.96 -14.16
C ALA A 124 -24.49 3.52 -15.39
N THR A 125 -25.28 4.42 -15.98
CA THR A 125 -26.14 4.12 -17.14
C THR A 125 -25.49 4.57 -18.45
N THR A 126 -24.92 5.77 -18.46
CA THR A 126 -24.38 6.41 -19.68
C THR A 126 -22.87 6.20 -19.84
N TYR A 127 -22.16 5.87 -18.76
CA TYR A 127 -20.70 5.81 -18.68
C TYR A 127 -19.98 7.13 -19.00
N GLU A 128 -20.72 8.25 -18.99
CA GLU A 128 -20.15 9.60 -19.08
C GLU A 128 -19.67 10.08 -17.70
N PRO A 129 -18.75 11.07 -17.63
CA PRO A 129 -18.36 11.67 -16.36
C PRO A 129 -19.56 12.21 -15.58
N ALA A 130 -19.72 11.77 -14.33
CA ALA A 130 -20.79 12.20 -13.46
C ALA A 130 -20.60 13.67 -13.05
N VAL A 131 -21.70 14.41 -12.95
CA VAL A 131 -21.72 15.82 -12.51
C VAL A 131 -22.35 15.93 -11.13
N CYS A 132 -21.73 16.69 -10.23
CA CYS A 132 -22.22 16.94 -8.88
C CYS A 132 -22.18 18.44 -8.58
N GLU A 133 -23.23 19.17 -8.99
CA GLU A 133 -23.30 20.63 -8.87
C GLU A 133 -23.12 21.14 -7.43
N SER A 134 -23.59 20.38 -6.43
CA SER A 134 -23.47 20.75 -5.03
C SER A 134 -22.05 20.62 -4.49
N ASN A 135 -21.23 19.74 -5.07
CA ASN A 135 -19.82 19.60 -4.73
C ASN A 135 -19.03 18.91 -5.86
N PRO A 136 -18.39 19.67 -6.76
CA PRO A 136 -17.62 19.11 -7.87
C PRO A 136 -16.46 18.19 -7.45
N GLN A 137 -15.98 18.25 -6.20
CA GLN A 137 -14.96 17.30 -5.73
C GLN A 137 -15.49 15.87 -5.69
N ASN A 138 -16.81 15.69 -5.51
CA ASN A 138 -17.44 14.38 -5.52
C ASN A 138 -17.49 13.74 -6.91
N GLU A 139 -17.16 14.47 -7.97
CA GLU A 139 -17.07 13.94 -9.34
C GLU A 139 -15.80 13.09 -9.54
N TRP A 140 -14.86 13.14 -8.59
CA TRP A 140 -13.58 12.46 -8.68
C TRP A 140 -13.46 11.36 -7.62
N CYS A 141 -12.73 10.31 -7.95
CA CYS A 141 -12.26 9.33 -6.97
C CYS A 141 -10.82 8.93 -7.24
N PRO A 142 -10.11 8.43 -6.21
CA PRO A 142 -8.85 7.74 -6.44
C PRO A 142 -9.10 6.40 -7.14
N PRO A 143 -8.28 5.99 -8.13
CA PRO A 143 -8.43 4.73 -8.84
C PRO A 143 -7.96 3.49 -8.05
N GLY A 144 -8.04 3.54 -6.71
CA GLY A 144 -7.53 2.50 -5.80
C GLY A 144 -6.01 2.50 -5.64
N HIS A 145 -5.49 1.72 -4.70
CA HIS A 145 -4.04 1.63 -4.44
C HIS A 145 -3.26 0.91 -5.56
N GLY A 146 -3.94 0.16 -6.42
CA GLY A 146 -3.34 -0.40 -7.64
C GLY A 146 -2.80 0.67 -8.61
N ASP A 147 -3.20 1.93 -8.44
CA ASP A 147 -2.65 3.08 -9.14
C ASP A 147 -1.17 3.33 -8.85
N LEU A 148 -0.61 2.74 -7.80
CA LEU A 148 0.80 2.89 -7.41
C LEU A 148 1.73 2.77 -8.61
N TYR A 149 1.54 1.74 -9.44
CA TYR A 149 2.41 1.49 -10.59
C TYR A 149 2.26 2.57 -11.67
N ALA A 150 1.03 2.98 -11.97
CA ALA A 150 0.75 4.02 -12.96
C ALA A 150 1.24 5.39 -12.48
N ALA A 151 1.05 5.71 -11.20
CA ALA A 151 1.55 6.92 -10.56
C ALA A 151 3.07 6.97 -10.57
N LEU A 152 3.76 5.88 -10.18
CA LEU A 152 5.22 5.79 -10.19
C LEU A 152 5.83 6.08 -11.57
N VAL A 153 5.24 5.50 -12.62
CA VAL A 153 5.69 5.72 -14.01
C VAL A 153 5.32 7.13 -14.46
N GLY A 154 4.06 7.53 -14.28
CA GLY A 154 3.52 8.79 -14.79
C GLY A 154 4.13 10.03 -14.15
N SER A 155 4.58 9.96 -12.89
CA SER A 155 5.23 11.06 -12.19
C SER A 155 6.73 11.19 -12.49
N GLY A 156 7.35 10.17 -13.10
CA GLY A 156 8.80 10.04 -13.19
C GLY A 156 9.48 9.63 -11.88
N SER A 157 8.72 9.31 -10.83
CA SER A 157 9.26 8.84 -9.56
C SER A 157 10.01 7.52 -9.73
N LEU A 158 9.52 6.60 -10.57
CA LEU A 158 10.22 5.35 -10.86
C LEU A 158 11.62 5.61 -11.44
N ASP A 159 11.72 6.46 -12.46
CA ASP A 159 13.00 6.79 -13.10
C ASP A 159 13.96 7.46 -12.11
N SER A 160 13.45 8.38 -11.28
CA SER A 160 14.23 9.03 -10.22
C SER A 160 14.75 8.04 -9.18
N LEU A 161 13.91 7.08 -8.75
CA LEU A 161 14.31 6.04 -7.82
C LEU A 161 15.38 5.11 -8.42
N LEU A 162 15.19 4.69 -9.67
CA LEU A 162 16.17 3.85 -10.38
C LEU A 162 17.50 4.59 -10.57
N ALA A 163 17.47 5.87 -10.94
CA ALA A 163 18.67 6.71 -11.05
C ALA A 163 19.37 6.90 -9.69
N GLY A 164 18.61 6.88 -8.59
CA GLY A 164 19.11 6.89 -7.22
C GLY A 164 19.68 5.55 -6.73
N GLY A 165 19.63 4.50 -7.55
CA GLY A 165 20.16 3.17 -7.22
C GLY A 165 19.20 2.28 -6.41
N TYR A 166 17.93 2.68 -6.24
CA TYR A 166 16.93 1.85 -5.57
C TYR A 166 16.50 0.69 -6.47
N LYS A 167 16.38 -0.50 -5.87
CA LYS A 167 15.96 -1.73 -6.55
C LYS A 167 14.70 -2.35 -5.93
N TYR A 168 14.50 -2.16 -4.63
CA TYR A 168 13.40 -2.76 -3.89
C TYR A 168 12.45 -1.68 -3.36
N MET A 169 11.16 -1.99 -3.34
CA MET A 169 10.15 -1.16 -2.70
C MET A 169 9.27 -2.04 -1.81
N PHE A 170 9.31 -1.78 -0.51
CA PHE A 170 8.39 -2.36 0.46
C PHE A 170 7.18 -1.46 0.57
N VAL A 171 6.01 -1.98 0.18
CA VAL A 171 4.74 -1.27 0.14
C VAL A 171 3.82 -1.83 1.19
N SER A 172 3.20 -0.97 2.00
CA SER A 172 2.16 -1.41 2.94
C SER A 172 1.15 -0.31 3.24
N ASN A 173 -0.02 -0.69 3.75
CA ASN A 173 -1.05 0.28 4.15
C ASN A 173 -0.59 1.10 5.35
N SER A 174 -0.96 2.39 5.37
CA SER A 174 -0.67 3.26 6.52
C SER A 174 -1.39 2.84 7.81
N ASP A 175 -2.51 2.12 7.70
CA ASP A 175 -3.27 1.61 8.83
C ASP A 175 -2.77 0.26 9.35
N ASN A 176 -1.83 -0.39 8.65
CA ASN A 176 -1.13 -1.58 9.14
C ASN A 176 0.20 -1.19 9.78
N LEU A 177 0.18 -1.01 11.10
CA LEU A 177 1.36 -0.71 11.91
C LEU A 177 2.26 -1.92 12.17
N GLY A 178 1.77 -3.14 11.92
CA GLY A 178 2.55 -4.36 11.99
C GLY A 178 3.48 -4.55 10.78
N ALA A 179 3.17 -3.91 9.66
CA ALA A 179 4.00 -3.93 8.47
C ALA A 179 5.23 -3.03 8.64
N THR A 180 6.33 -3.63 9.06
CA THR A 180 7.68 -3.06 9.10
C THR A 180 8.57 -3.81 8.11
N LEU A 181 9.65 -3.16 7.65
CA LEU A 181 10.59 -3.80 6.73
C LEU A 181 11.39 -4.88 7.48
N ASP A 182 11.08 -6.15 7.22
CA ASP A 182 11.83 -7.29 7.77
C ASP A 182 13.03 -7.61 6.87
N LEU A 183 14.24 -7.55 7.44
CA LEU A 183 15.47 -7.79 6.69
C LEU A 183 15.65 -9.24 6.25
N LYS A 184 15.11 -10.23 6.97
CA LYS A 184 15.17 -11.63 6.53
C LYS A 184 14.32 -11.83 5.29
N ILE A 185 13.11 -11.26 5.28
CA ILE A 185 12.21 -11.30 4.12
C ILE A 185 12.85 -10.55 2.93
N LEU A 186 13.37 -9.34 3.14
CA LEU A 186 14.07 -8.59 2.09
C LEU A 186 15.26 -9.37 1.52
N THR A 187 16.09 -9.97 2.39
CA THR A 187 17.25 -10.74 1.95
C THR A 187 16.85 -12.01 1.20
N HIS A 188 15.79 -12.68 1.65
CA HIS A 188 15.23 -13.82 0.93
C HIS A 188 14.72 -13.41 -0.44
N PHE A 189 13.91 -12.34 -0.52
CA PHE A 189 13.37 -11.82 -1.76
C PHE A 189 14.49 -11.49 -2.77
N ALA A 190 15.54 -10.78 -2.33
CA ALA A 190 16.70 -10.45 -3.14
C ALA A 190 17.45 -11.67 -3.72
N LYS A 191 17.27 -12.87 -3.15
CA LYS A 191 17.87 -14.13 -3.62
C LYS A 191 16.96 -14.95 -4.53
N THR A 192 15.69 -14.59 -4.66
CA THR A 192 14.68 -15.40 -5.38
C THR A 192 14.56 -15.10 -6.87
N ASP A 193 15.32 -14.13 -7.40
CA ASP A 193 15.18 -13.54 -8.75
C ASP A 193 13.73 -13.10 -9.11
N SER A 194 12.84 -13.01 -8.12
CA SER A 194 11.44 -12.65 -8.32
C SER A 194 11.28 -11.14 -8.39
N SER A 195 10.36 -10.67 -9.24
CA SER A 195 10.07 -9.24 -9.38
C SER A 195 9.02 -8.73 -8.40
N PHE A 196 8.34 -9.63 -7.68
CA PHE A 196 7.26 -9.30 -6.76
C PHE A 196 7.12 -10.38 -5.69
N MET A 197 6.85 -9.97 -4.46
CA MET A 197 6.53 -10.83 -3.33
C MET A 197 5.34 -10.23 -2.59
N MET A 198 4.37 -11.06 -2.23
CA MET A 198 3.22 -10.66 -1.41
C MET A 198 3.30 -11.40 -0.09
N GLU A 199 3.31 -10.66 1.01
CA GLU A 199 3.10 -11.22 2.33
C GLU A 199 1.60 -11.52 2.52
N CYS A 200 1.28 -12.72 2.99
CA CYS A 200 -0.09 -13.14 3.29
C CYS A 200 -0.15 -13.66 4.72
N CYS A 201 -1.33 -13.57 5.33
CA CYS A 201 -1.61 -14.18 6.63
C CYS A 201 -2.59 -15.36 6.46
N GLU A 202 -2.52 -16.31 7.39
CA GLU A 202 -3.61 -17.27 7.54
C GLU A 202 -4.90 -16.52 7.87
N ARG A 203 -5.95 -16.81 7.11
CA ARG A 203 -7.22 -16.09 7.21
C ARG A 203 -7.99 -16.50 8.45
N THR A 204 -8.50 -15.52 9.17
CA THR A 204 -9.31 -15.68 10.38
C THR A 204 -10.76 -15.24 10.17
N GLU A 205 -11.63 -15.48 11.15
CA GLU A 205 -13.03 -15.00 11.11
C GLU A 205 -13.15 -13.47 11.06
N ALA A 206 -12.12 -12.72 11.45
CA ALA A 206 -12.09 -11.27 11.41
C ALA A 206 -11.85 -10.72 9.99
N ASP A 207 -11.27 -11.53 9.10
CA ASP A 207 -10.85 -11.14 7.75
C ASP A 207 -12.01 -11.21 6.76
N LYS A 208 -12.95 -10.28 6.94
CA LYS A 208 -14.20 -10.17 6.16
C LYS A 208 -14.13 -9.19 4.99
N LYS A 209 -13.12 -8.31 4.96
CA LYS A 209 -12.93 -7.28 3.92
C LYS A 209 -11.48 -7.29 3.47
N GLY A 210 -11.27 -7.35 2.16
CA GLY A 210 -9.96 -7.42 1.52
C GLY A 210 -10.01 -8.40 0.35
N GLY A 211 -8.89 -9.08 0.11
CA GLY A 211 -8.78 -10.14 -0.88
C GLY A 211 -8.05 -11.36 -0.35
N HIS A 212 -8.23 -12.47 -1.06
CA HIS A 212 -7.50 -13.71 -0.82
C HIS A 212 -6.74 -14.14 -2.07
N LEU A 213 -5.66 -14.90 -1.84
CA LEU A 213 -4.86 -15.48 -2.91
C LEU A 213 -5.60 -16.68 -3.51
N CYS A 214 -5.53 -16.85 -4.83
CA CYS A 214 -6.05 -18.01 -5.52
C CYS A 214 -5.25 -18.30 -6.79
N ILE A 215 -5.40 -19.51 -7.33
CA ILE A 215 -4.82 -19.93 -8.61
C ILE A 215 -5.89 -19.78 -9.69
N ARG A 216 -5.58 -19.08 -10.77
CA ARG A 216 -6.46 -19.02 -11.94
C ARG A 216 -6.37 -20.32 -12.72
N ASN A 217 -7.50 -21.03 -12.87
CA ASN A 217 -7.53 -22.37 -13.49
C ASN A 217 -7.09 -22.37 -14.96
N LYS A 218 -7.23 -21.23 -15.66
CA LYS A 218 -6.91 -21.12 -17.09
C LYS A 218 -5.41 -21.23 -17.39
N ASP A 219 -4.56 -20.75 -16.48
CA ASP A 219 -3.13 -20.60 -16.73
C ASP A 219 -2.24 -20.88 -15.51
N ASN A 220 -2.81 -21.40 -14.42
CA ASN A 220 -2.13 -21.72 -13.17
C ASN A 220 -1.34 -20.55 -12.57
N GLN A 221 -1.75 -19.31 -12.85
CA GLN A 221 -1.14 -18.12 -12.27
C GLN A 221 -1.77 -17.78 -10.92
N LEU A 222 -0.96 -17.30 -9.98
CA LEU A 222 -1.45 -16.68 -8.76
C LEU A 222 -2.18 -15.38 -9.10
N ILE A 223 -3.37 -15.19 -8.53
CA ILE A 223 -4.15 -13.97 -8.64
C ILE A 223 -4.70 -13.59 -7.26
N LEU A 224 -5.00 -12.30 -7.10
CA LEU A 224 -5.71 -11.77 -5.94
C LEU A 224 -7.19 -11.60 -6.30
N ARG A 225 -8.10 -12.14 -5.48
CA ARG A 225 -9.54 -11.88 -5.59
C ARG A 225 -9.98 -11.00 -4.43
N GLU A 226 -10.27 -9.74 -4.74
CA GLU A 226 -10.88 -8.80 -3.79
C GLU A 226 -12.38 -9.07 -3.63
N SER A 227 -12.97 -8.63 -2.53
CA SER A 227 -14.42 -8.75 -2.30
C SER A 227 -15.25 -8.09 -3.42
N ALA A 228 -14.79 -6.97 -3.97
CA ALA A 228 -15.43 -6.29 -5.10
C ALA A 228 -15.36 -7.07 -6.44
N MET A 229 -14.59 -8.16 -6.48
CA MET A 229 -14.51 -9.07 -7.61
C MET A 229 -15.32 -10.36 -7.37
N CYS A 230 -15.89 -10.55 -6.17
CA CYS A 230 -16.72 -11.70 -5.82
C CYS A 230 -18.18 -11.43 -6.16
N ALA A 231 -18.83 -12.35 -6.87
CA ALA A 231 -20.26 -12.26 -7.16
C ALA A 231 -21.08 -12.59 -5.91
N GLU A 232 -22.32 -12.10 -5.83
CA GLU A 232 -23.20 -12.34 -4.68
C GLU A 232 -23.43 -13.84 -4.45
N GLU A 233 -23.55 -14.62 -5.52
CA GLU A 233 -23.70 -16.08 -5.45
C GLU A 233 -22.47 -16.81 -4.89
N ASP A 234 -21.29 -16.19 -4.99
CA ASP A 234 -20.01 -16.75 -4.55
C ASP A 234 -19.60 -16.24 -3.15
N GLU A 235 -20.34 -15.29 -2.55
CA GLU A 235 -20.04 -14.76 -1.21
C GLU A 235 -19.86 -15.83 -0.12
N PRO A 236 -20.63 -16.94 -0.09
CA PRO A 236 -20.41 -18.00 0.90
C PRO A 236 -19.06 -18.72 0.75
N ALA A 237 -18.47 -18.70 -0.45
CA ALA A 237 -17.15 -19.26 -0.74
C ALA A 237 -16.03 -18.23 -0.65
N PHE A 238 -16.35 -16.94 -0.44
CA PHE A 238 -15.39 -15.84 -0.46
C PHE A 238 -14.41 -15.86 0.70
#